data_AF-A0AAN9YFC8-F1
#
_entry.id   AF-A0AAN9YFC8-F1
#
_cell.length_a   1.000
_cell.length_b   1.000
_cell.length_c   1.000
_cell.angle_alpha   90.00
_cell.angle_beta   90.00
_cell.angle_gamma   90.00
#
_symmetry.space_group_name_H-M   'P 1'
#
loop_
_entity.id
_entity.type
_entity.pdbx_description
1 polymer ?
#
loop_
_entity_poly.entity_id
_entity_poly.type
_entity_poly.pdbx_seq_one_letter_code
_entity_poly.pdbx_strand_id
1 'polypeptide(L)'
;MPGVAADTQLRQELRSYQILFIVLSGLIGTGVFVTNTDALELTGPDGLLVALFVLGLITVSVGDTVGHLVQHFPAPNAIFEYTYNFVDHELAWVIGFVYW
;
A
#
# COMPACT_ATOMS: atom_id res chain seq x y z
N MET A 1 40.60 -19.66 2.36
CA MET A 1 40.44 -18.53 3.29
C MET A 1 38.95 -18.25 3.43
N PRO A 2 38.37 -18.33 4.64
CA PRO A 2 36.97 -17.95 4.87
C PRO A 2 36.90 -16.43 4.98
N GLY A 3 36.09 -15.78 4.13
CA GLY A 3 36.00 -14.32 4.06
C GLY A 3 34.67 -13.83 3.51
N VAL A 4 33.79 -13.41 4.42
CA VAL A 4 32.85 -12.28 4.29
C VAL A 4 31.86 -12.32 3.12
N ALA A 5 30.74 -13.04 3.27
CA ALA A 5 29.47 -12.77 2.55
C ALA A 5 28.24 -13.42 3.21
N ALA A 6 28.21 -13.57 4.53
CA ALA A 6 27.15 -14.31 5.22
C ALA A 6 26.73 -13.65 6.53
N ASP A 7 26.24 -12.39 6.50
CA ASP A 7 25.39 -11.85 7.59
C ASP A 7 24.65 -10.53 7.24
N THR A 8 24.12 -10.39 6.02
CA THR A 8 23.29 -9.21 5.66
C THR A 8 21.94 -9.63 5.07
N GLN A 9 21.36 -10.71 5.60
CA GLN A 9 19.96 -11.04 5.35
C GLN A 9 19.13 -10.68 6.58
N LEU A 10 18.09 -9.88 6.36
CA LEU A 10 17.12 -9.55 7.40
C LEU A 10 16.45 -10.83 7.89
N ARG A 11 16.36 -11.00 9.22
CA ARG A 11 15.61 -12.10 9.82
C ARG A 11 14.12 -11.91 9.55
N GLN A 12 13.55 -12.77 8.71
CA GLN A 12 12.12 -12.79 8.39
C GLN A 12 11.32 -13.52 9.49
N GLU A 13 11.38 -13.04 10.73
CA GLU A 13 10.69 -13.62 11.88
C GLU A 13 9.47 -12.79 12.33
N LEU A 14 9.01 -11.87 11.48
CA LEU A 14 7.85 -11.02 11.75
C LEU A 14 6.59 -11.86 11.89
N ARG A 15 5.96 -11.76 13.06
CA ARG A 15 4.67 -12.41 13.33
C ARG A 15 3.54 -11.59 12.70
N SER A 16 2.43 -12.24 12.34
CA SER A 16 1.28 -11.60 11.67
C SER A 16 0.76 -10.35 12.41
N TYR A 17 0.79 -10.35 13.74
CA TYR A 17 0.38 -9.19 14.54
C TYR A 17 1.36 -8.01 14.46
N GLN A 18 2.66 -8.27 14.31
CA GLN A 18 3.66 -7.22 14.09
C GLN A 18 3.49 -6.59 12.71
N ILE A 19 3.19 -7.41 11.69
CA ILE A 19 2.88 -6.95 10.34
C ILE A 19 1.60 -6.09 10.36
N LEU A 20 0.56 -6.54 11.07
CA LEU A 20 -0.68 -5.78 11.23
C LEU A 20 -0.42 -4.40 11.84
N PHE A 21 0.44 -4.30 12.86
CA PHE A 21 0.79 -3.00 13.46
C PHE A 21 1.50 -2.06 12.48
N ILE A 22 2.40 -2.57 11.64
CA ILE A 22 3.07 -1.79 10.59
C ILE A 22 2.04 -1.25 9.59
N VAL A 23 1.11 -2.11 9.17
CA VAL A 23 0.05 -1.74 8.23
C VAL A 23 -0.88 -0.69 8.85
N LEU A 24 -1.33 -0.90 10.09
CA LEU A 24 -2.19 0.06 10.80
C LEU A 24 -1.54 1.43 10.97
N SER A 25 -0.24 1.48 11.32
CA SER A 25 0.46 2.76 11.46
C SER A 25 0.68 3.48 10.13
N GLY A 26 0.79 2.74 9.02
CA GLY A 26 0.88 3.33 7.68
C GLY A 26 -0.46 3.82 7.14
N LEU A 27 -1.56 3.12 7.45
CA LEU A 27 -2.91 3.45 6.98
C LEU A 27 -3.57 4.57 7.79
N ILE A 28 -3.36 4.62 9.10
CA ILE A 28 -3.98 5.61 9.98
C ILE A 28 -3.10 6.88 9.98
N GLY A 29 -3.43 7.81 9.08
CA GLY A 29 -2.77 9.10 8.95
C GLY A 29 -3.67 10.29 9.29
N THR A 30 -3.11 11.49 9.21
CA THR A 30 -3.84 12.76 9.40
C THR A 30 -4.91 13.01 8.35
N GLY A 31 -4.80 12.40 7.17
CA GLY A 31 -5.75 12.53 6.08
C GLY A 31 -7.18 12.13 6.45
N VAL A 32 -7.35 11.13 7.32
CA VAL A 32 -8.69 10.70 7.80
C VAL A 32 -9.38 11.81 8.60
N PHE A 33 -8.63 12.69 9.25
CA PHE A 33 -9.21 13.80 10.00
C PHE A 33 -9.36 15.04 9.13
N VAL A 34 -8.32 15.44 8.40
CA VAL A 34 -8.34 16.66 7.59
C VAL A 34 -9.31 16.53 6.42
N THR A 35 -9.16 15.49 5.61
CA THR A 35 -9.98 15.31 4.40
C THR A 35 -11.44 15.03 4.72
N ASN A 36 -11.74 14.28 5.79
CA ASN A 36 -13.12 13.99 6.16
C ASN A 36 -13.83 15.22 6.75
N THR A 37 -13.11 16.13 7.41
CA THR A 37 -13.72 17.37 7.94
C THR A 37 -14.10 18.29 6.77
N ASP A 38 -13.19 18.49 5.81
CA ASP A 38 -13.48 19.27 4.60
C ASP A 38 -14.63 18.66 3.77
N ALA A 39 -14.63 17.34 3.61
CA ALA A 39 -15.69 16.63 2.89
C ALA A 39 -17.05 16.71 3.58
N LEU A 40 -17.07 16.71 4.92
CA LEU A 40 -18.29 16.87 5.72
C LEU A 40 -18.90 18.26 5.54
N GLU A 41 -18.07 19.31 5.55
CA GLU A 41 -18.52 20.69 5.33
C GLU A 41 -19.10 20.87 3.92
N LEU A 42 -18.50 20.21 2.92
CA LEU A 42 -18.92 20.35 1.52
C LEU A 42 -20.20 19.56 1.17
N THR A 43 -20.31 18.32 1.66
CA THR A 43 -21.33 17.36 1.20
C THR A 43 -22.41 17.03 2.22
N GLY A 44 -22.24 17.43 3.49
CA GLY A 44 -23.11 17.01 4.57
C GLY A 44 -22.87 15.56 5.03
N PRO A 45 -23.59 15.09 6.07
CA PRO A 45 -23.32 13.80 6.69
C PRO A 45 -23.72 12.60 5.83
N ASP A 46 -24.77 12.72 5.02
CA ASP A 46 -25.25 11.68 4.11
C ASP A 46 -24.32 11.52 2.89
N GLY A 47 -23.86 12.63 2.30
CA GLY A 47 -22.87 12.63 1.22
C GLY A 47 -21.55 11.98 1.63
N LEU A 48 -21.06 12.27 2.85
CA LEU A 48 -19.84 11.68 3.37
C LEU A 48 -19.94 10.15 3.53
N LEU A 49 -21.07 9.63 4.02
CA LEU A 49 -21.27 8.18 4.20
C LEU A 49 -21.25 7.44 2.85
N VAL A 50 -21.89 7.99 1.83
CA VAL A 50 -21.88 7.40 0.48
C VAL A 50 -20.47 7.44 -0.11
N ALA A 51 -19.76 8.56 0.04
CA ALA A 51 -18.38 8.69 -0.42
C ALA A 51 -17.44 7.67 0.24
N LEU A 52 -17.53 7.51 1.57
CA LEU A 52 -16.75 6.52 2.32
C LEU A 52 -17.09 5.09 1.91
N PHE A 53 -18.36 4.79 1.62
CA PHE A 53 -18.78 3.48 1.14
C PHE A 53 -18.19 3.14 -0.23
N VAL A 54 -18.28 4.08 -1.19
CA VAL A 54 -17.73 3.89 -2.54
C VAL A 54 -16.20 3.79 -2.50
N LEU A 55 -15.53 4.64 -1.73
CA LEU A 55 -14.08 4.61 -1.56
C LEU A 55 -13.64 3.29 -0.89
N GLY A 56 -14.39 2.81 0.10
CA GLY A 56 -14.16 1.53 0.74
C GLY A 56 -14.24 0.36 -0.25
N LEU A 57 -15.26 0.33 -1.12
CA LEU A 57 -15.39 -0.69 -2.15
C LEU A 57 -14.19 -0.69 -3.11
N ILE A 58 -13.81 0.48 -3.62
CA ILE A 58 -12.67 0.61 -4.53
C ILE A 58 -11.38 0.11 -3.85
N THR A 59 -11.14 0.55 -2.60
CA THR A 59 -9.92 0.21 -1.87
C THR A 59 -9.83 -1.28 -1.54
N VAL A 60 -10.96 -1.93 -1.19
CA VAL A 60 -11.02 -3.38 -0.97
C VAL A 60 -10.71 -4.15 -2.26
N SER A 61 -11.28 -3.74 -3.40
CA SER A 61 -10.99 -4.38 -4.69
C SER A 61 -9.51 -4.24 -5.11
N VAL A 62 -8.92 -3.07 -4.88
CA VAL A 62 -7.48 -2.85 -5.11
C VAL A 62 -6.64 -3.73 -4.17
N GLY A 63 -6.99 -3.78 -2.88
CA GLY A 63 -6.30 -4.59 -1.89
C GLY A 63 -6.32 -6.09 -2.20
N ASP A 64 -7.46 -6.60 -2.69
CA ASP A 64 -7.61 -8.00 -3.12
C ASP A 64 -6.70 -8.32 -4.32
N THR A 65 -6.70 -7.44 -5.34
CA THR A 65 -5.84 -7.60 -6.53
C THR A 65 -4.35 -7.60 -6.16
N VAL A 66 -3.94 -6.68 -5.29
CA VAL A 66 -2.55 -6.62 -4.80
C VAL A 66 -2.23 -7.85 -3.93
N GLY A 67 -3.18 -8.32 -3.12
CA GLY A 67 -3.03 -9.53 -2.32
C GLY A 67 -2.74 -10.76 -3.18
N HIS A 68 -3.44 -10.91 -4.30
CA HIS A 68 -3.17 -11.97 -5.28
C HIS A 68 -1.77 -11.84 -5.90
N LEU A 69 -1.31 -10.63 -6.20
CA LEU A 69 0.04 -10.39 -6.75
C LEU A 69 1.15 -10.70 -5.73
N VAL A 70 0.98 -10.31 -4.47
CA VAL A 70 1.95 -10.57 -3.38
C VAL A 70 2.14 -12.07 -3.17
N GLN A 71 1.09 -12.88 -3.33
CA GLN A 71 1.18 -14.34 -3.22
C GLN A 71 1.97 -14.97 -4.37
N HIS A 72 1.87 -14.42 -5.58
CA HIS A 72 2.56 -14.96 -6.76
C HIS A 72 4.02 -14.49 -6.86
N PHE A 73 4.28 -13.23 -6.52
CA PHE A 73 5.60 -12.62 -6.63
C PHE A 73 5.89 -11.74 -5.40
N PRO A 74 6.47 -12.31 -4.33
CA PRO A 74 6.79 -11.55 -3.12
C PRO A 74 8.02 -10.66 -3.36
N ALA A 75 7.78 -9.43 -3.82
CA ALA A 75 8.81 -8.41 -3.99
C ALA A 75 8.90 -7.47 -2.77
N PRO A 76 10.11 -7.08 -2.32
CA PRO A 76 10.27 -6.10 -1.25
C PRO A 76 9.85 -4.68 -1.67
N ASN A 77 9.75 -4.39 -2.97
CA ASN A 77 9.26 -3.13 -3.52
C ASN A 77 7.96 -3.35 -4.31
N ALA A 78 6.81 -3.18 -3.67
CA ALA A 78 5.54 -3.48 -4.33
C ALA A 78 5.18 -2.52 -5.49
N ILE A 79 5.44 -1.22 -5.36
CA ILE A 79 4.86 -0.21 -6.27
C ILE A 79 5.57 -0.21 -7.63
N PHE A 80 6.90 -0.12 -7.62
CA PHE A 80 7.69 -0.07 -8.85
C PHE A 80 7.77 -1.46 -9.50
N GLU A 81 8.06 -2.49 -8.70
CA GLU A 81 8.36 -3.82 -9.20
C GLU A 81 7.11 -4.52 -9.76
N TYR A 82 5.91 -4.30 -9.19
CA TYR A 82 4.68 -4.84 -9.77
C TYR A 82 4.32 -4.16 -11.09
N THR A 83 4.47 -2.83 -11.19
CA THR A 83 4.21 -2.13 -12.45
C THR A 83 5.19 -2.57 -13.54
N TYR A 84 6.47 -2.70 -13.18
CA TYR A 84 7.54 -3.10 -14.08
C TYR A 84 7.34 -4.51 -14.66
N ASN A 85 6.90 -5.46 -13.82
CA ASN A 85 6.74 -6.85 -14.24
C ASN A 85 5.39 -7.17 -14.89
N PHE A 86 4.30 -6.48 -14.51
CA PHE A 86 2.94 -6.84 -14.92
C PHE A 86 2.25 -5.82 -15.86
N VAL A 87 2.74 -4.58 -15.96
CA VAL A 87 2.09 -3.54 -16.75
C VAL A 87 2.97 -3.10 -17.92
N ASP A 88 4.01 -2.30 -17.64
CA ASP A 88 4.97 -1.83 -18.64
C ASP A 88 6.20 -1.20 -17.96
N HIS A 89 7.36 -1.29 -18.61
CA HIS A 89 8.62 -0.77 -18.10
C HIS A 89 8.67 0.77 -18.09
N GLU A 90 8.18 1.43 -19.14
CA GLU A 90 8.19 2.90 -19.23
C GLU A 90 7.21 3.50 -18.22
N LEU A 91 6.04 2.85 -18.08
CA LEU A 91 5.06 3.25 -17.08
C LEU A 91 5.60 3.08 -15.65
N ALA A 92 6.35 2.02 -15.38
CA ALA A 92 6.97 1.82 -14.07
C ALA A 92 7.92 2.96 -13.71
N TRP A 93 8.67 3.48 -14.68
CA TRP A 93 9.52 4.65 -14.48
C TRP A 93 8.67 5.86 -14.08
N VAL A 94 7.61 6.18 -14.84
CA VAL A 94 6.70 7.30 -14.54
C VAL A 94 6.05 7.17 -13.16
N ILE A 95 5.51 6.00 -12.82
CA ILE A 95 4.90 5.75 -11.51
C ILE A 95 5.93 5.90 -10.39
N GLY A 96 7.18 5.48 -10.62
CA GLY A 96 8.29 5.71 -9.71
C GLY A 96 8.54 7.19 -9.40
N PHE A 97 8.43 8.07 -10.41
CA PHE A 97 8.53 9.53 -10.20
C PHE A 97 7.30 10.12 -9.51
N VAL A 98 6.09 9.64 -9.81
CA VAL A 98 4.85 10.16 -9.19
C VAL A 98 4.78 9.83 -7.69
N TYR A 99 5.40 8.73 -7.27
CA TYR A 99 5.43 8.30 -5.87
C TYR A 99 6.56 8.92 -5.03
N TRP A 100 7.50 9.61 -5.65
CA TRP A 100 8.61 10.30 -4.99
C TRP A 100 8.26 11.76 -4.68
#